data_AF-A0A6A3L4K7-F1
#
_entry.id   AF-A0A6A3L4K7-F1
#
_cell.length_a   1.000
_cell.length_b   1.000
_cell.length_c   1.000
_cell.angle_alpha   90.00
_cell.angle_beta   90.00
_cell.angle_gamma   90.00
#
_symmetry.space_group_name_H-M   'P 1'
#
loop_
_entity.id
_entity.type
_entity.pdbx_description
1 polymer ?
#
loop_
_entity_poly.entity_id
_entity_poly.type
_entity_poly.pdbx_seq_one_letter_code
_entity_poly.pdbx_strand_id
1 'polypeptide(L)'
;MLFTALLFGNCPDHEYAQVMQSLNTGTSLDMTQFSRGCHIIENAPQTVGSVPIRSYLDSVFNVRHEDIHYYMLINFMMILTLRFLALLALRFINHQKK
;
A
#
# COMPACT_ATOMS: atom_id res chain seq x y z
N MET A 1 3.77 10.68 4.55
CA MET A 1 3.15 10.12 3.32
C MET A 1 2.60 8.70 3.50
N LEU A 2 3.09 7.91 4.47
CA LEU A 2 2.57 6.55 4.73
C LEU A 2 1.12 6.54 5.24
N PHE A 3 0.75 7.55 6.05
CA PHE A 3 -0.56 7.64 6.70
C PHE A 3 -1.72 7.88 5.72
N THR A 4 -1.51 8.69 4.69
CA THR A 4 -2.52 9.00 3.68
C THR A 4 -2.80 7.78 2.80
N ALA A 5 -1.77 7.03 2.42
CA ALA A 5 -1.92 5.81 1.64
C ALA A 5 -2.70 4.74 2.43
N LEU A 6 -2.45 4.59 3.73
CA LEU A 6 -3.21 3.67 4.58
C LEU A 6 -4.67 4.11 4.77
N LEU A 7 -4.92 5.42 4.95
CA LEU A 7 -6.27 5.93 5.16
C LEU A 7 -7.18 5.72 3.94
N PHE A 8 -6.64 5.92 2.72
CA PHE A 8 -7.39 5.76 1.47
C PHE A 8 -7.28 4.36 0.86
N GLY A 9 -6.26 3.57 1.24
CA GLY A 9 -6.05 2.21 0.74
C GLY A 9 -6.67 1.12 1.61
N ASN A 10 -6.96 1.40 2.89
CA ASN A 10 -7.51 0.40 3.79
C ASN A 10 -9.03 0.27 3.61
N CYS A 11 -9.45 -0.78 2.91
CA CYS A 11 -10.85 -1.20 2.80
C CYS A 11 -10.88 -2.72 3.02
N PRO A 12 -11.33 -3.23 4.18
CA PRO A 12 -11.32 -4.67 4.46
C PRO A 12 -12.33 -5.41 3.56
N ASP A 13 -12.03 -6.67 3.21
CA ASP A 13 -12.73 -7.37 2.12
C ASP A 13 -14.23 -7.60 2.38
N HIS A 14 -14.64 -7.67 3.65
CA HIS A 14 -16.05 -7.78 4.04
C HIS A 14 -16.86 -6.51 3.76
N GLU A 15 -16.26 -5.31 3.95
CA GLU A 15 -16.86 -4.02 3.60
C GLU A 15 -16.88 -3.83 2.08
N TYR A 16 -15.81 -4.22 1.40
CA TYR A 16 -15.71 -4.14 -0.06
C TYR A 16 -16.82 -4.94 -0.77
N ALA A 17 -17.07 -6.18 -0.32
CA ALA A 17 -18.13 -7.02 -0.88
C ALA A 17 -19.53 -6.41 -0.69
N GLN A 18 -19.78 -5.80 0.47
CA GLN A 18 -21.06 -5.13 0.76
C GLN A 18 -21.28 -3.91 -0.14
N VAL A 19 -20.24 -3.09 -0.34
CA VAL A 19 -20.30 -1.91 -1.22
C VAL A 19 -20.48 -2.31 -2.69
N MET A 20 -19.83 -3.39 -3.15
CA MET A 20 -20.08 -3.93 -4.50
C MET A 20 -21.48 -4.48 -4.68
N GLN A 21 -22.01 -5.16 -3.66
CA GLN A 21 -23.38 -5.68 -3.73
C GLN A 21 -24.42 -4.56 -3.73
N SER A 22 -24.24 -3.50 -2.94
CA SER A 22 -25.15 -2.35 -2.96
C SER A 22 -25.10 -1.58 -4.27
N LEU A 23 -23.92 -1.46 -4.89
CA LEU A 23 -23.76 -0.86 -6.23
C LEU A 23 -24.55 -1.63 -7.30
N ASN A 24 -24.53 -2.97 -7.23
CA ASN A 24 -25.31 -3.81 -8.15
C ASN A 24 -26.82 -3.82 -7.86
N THR A 25 -27.20 -3.62 -6.60
CA THR A 25 -28.62 -3.66 -6.16
C THR A 25 -29.27 -2.27 -6.17
N GLY A 26 -28.50 -1.20 -6.36
CA GLY A 26 -28.97 0.19 -6.35
C GLY A 26 -29.42 0.69 -4.98
N THR A 27 -28.97 0.05 -3.88
CA THR A 27 -29.34 0.43 -2.52
C THR A 27 -28.40 1.51 -1.99
N SER A 28 -28.95 2.56 -1.38
CA SER A 28 -28.17 3.60 -0.73
C SER A 28 -27.64 3.09 0.61
N LEU A 29 -26.33 2.88 0.71
CA LEU A 29 -25.66 2.63 1.99
C LEU A 29 -25.22 3.94 2.63
N ASP A 30 -25.30 4.00 3.95
CA ASP A 30 -24.66 5.08 4.72
C ASP A 30 -23.14 4.87 4.73
N MET A 31 -22.46 5.64 3.90
CA MET A 31 -21.02 5.56 3.70
C MET A 31 -20.20 6.15 4.87
N THR A 32 -20.85 6.66 5.92
CA THR A 32 -20.18 7.18 7.13
C THR A 32 -19.67 6.07 8.06
N GLN A 33 -20.26 4.87 7.97
CA GLN A 33 -19.86 3.71 8.78
C GLN A 33 -18.65 2.95 8.19
N PHE A 34 -18.36 3.15 6.90
CA PHE A 34 -17.33 2.43 6.18
C PHE A 34 -15.99 3.18 6.18
N SER A 35 -14.89 2.45 6.06
CA SER A 35 -13.57 3.06 5.91
C SER A 35 -13.52 3.98 4.68
N ARG A 36 -12.78 5.09 4.77
CA ARG A 36 -12.68 6.10 3.70
C ARG A 36 -12.21 5.51 2.37
N GLY A 37 -11.43 4.43 2.38
CA GLY A 37 -11.00 3.73 1.16
C GLY A 37 -12.10 2.93 0.44
N CYS A 38 -13.20 2.59 1.13
CA CYS A 38 -14.37 1.91 0.55
C CYS A 38 -15.43 2.88 0.01
N HIS A 39 -15.26 4.19 0.22
CA HIS A 39 -16.22 5.19 -0.23
C HIS A 39 -16.26 5.24 -1.76
N ILE A 40 -17.46 5.42 -2.32
CA ILE A 40 -17.67 5.56 -3.76
C ILE A 40 -17.14 6.94 -4.18
N ILE A 41 -16.42 7.01 -5.29
CA ILE A 41 -15.95 8.29 -5.83
C ILE A 41 -17.16 9.03 -6.43
N GLU A 42 -17.52 10.17 -5.84
CA GLU A 42 -18.50 11.07 -6.42
C GLU A 42 -17.86 11.92 -7.53
N ASN A 43 -18.58 12.11 -8.65
CA ASN A 43 -18.13 12.89 -9.81
C ASN A 43 -16.93 12.30 -10.58
N ALA A 44 -16.79 10.97 -10.62
CA ALA A 44 -15.81 10.33 -11.51
C ALA A 44 -16.18 10.56 -13.00
N PRO A 45 -15.18 10.71 -13.91
CA PRO A 45 -15.44 10.80 -15.35
C PRO A 45 -16.20 9.56 -15.84
N GLN A 46 -17.07 9.73 -16.85
CA GLN A 46 -17.92 8.66 -17.42
C GLN A 46 -17.13 7.40 -17.86
N THR A 47 -15.83 7.53 -18.10
CA THR A 47 -14.93 6.42 -18.45
C THR A 47 -14.55 5.51 -17.28
N VAL A 48 -14.75 5.95 -16.03
CA VAL A 48 -14.31 5.23 -14.81
C VAL A 48 -15.51 4.66 -14.03
N GLY A 49 -16.71 5.24 -14.19
CA GLY A 49 -17.93 4.78 -13.52
C GLY A 49 -17.92 4.94 -12.00
N SER A 50 -19.03 4.59 -11.34
CA SER A 50 -19.15 4.63 -9.87
C SER A 50 -18.39 3.47 -9.23
N VAL A 51 -17.08 3.61 -9.06
CA VAL A 51 -16.20 2.60 -8.44
C VAL A 51 -15.65 3.10 -7.09
N PRO A 52 -15.36 2.18 -6.14
CA PRO A 52 -14.75 2.54 -4.86
C PRO A 52 -13.31 3.03 -5.05
N ILE A 53 -12.87 3.93 -4.17
CA ILE A 53 -11.54 4.56 -4.21
C ILE A 53 -10.41 3.53 -4.29
N ARG A 54 -10.49 2.42 -3.55
CA ARG A 54 -9.52 1.33 -3.61
C ARG A 54 -9.36 0.74 -5.02
N SER A 55 -10.44 0.51 -5.76
CA SER A 55 -10.41 -0.07 -7.11
C SER A 55 -9.75 0.87 -8.13
N TYR A 56 -9.99 2.17 -7.99
CA TYR A 56 -9.33 3.18 -8.81
C TYR A 56 -7.82 3.24 -8.52
N LEU A 57 -7.43 3.24 -7.24
CA LEU A 57 -6.02 3.24 -6.86
C LEU A 57 -5.31 1.97 -7.34
N ASP A 58 -5.97 0.82 -7.27
CA ASP A 58 -5.39 -0.44 -7.73
C ASP A 58 -5.24 -0.49 -9.26
N SER A 59 -6.22 0.02 -10.03
CA SER A 59 -6.10 0.04 -11.51
C SER A 59 -5.05 1.04 -12.03
N VAL A 60 -4.88 2.18 -11.38
CA VAL A 60 -3.91 3.21 -11.82
C VAL A 60 -2.50 2.93 -11.29
N PHE A 61 -2.38 2.50 -10.04
CA PHE A 61 -1.08 2.32 -9.39
C PHE A 61 -0.64 0.86 -9.30
N ASN A 62 -1.48 -0.10 -9.71
CA ASN A 62 -1.22 -1.54 -9.69
C ASN A 62 -0.50 -1.96 -8.42
N VAL A 63 -1.06 -1.56 -7.26
CA VAL A 63 -0.40 -1.64 -5.97
C VAL A 63 -0.42 -3.11 -5.52
N ARG A 64 0.57 -3.87 -5.99
CA ARG A 64 0.82 -5.24 -5.51
C ARG A 64 1.29 -5.18 -4.06
N HIS A 65 0.34 -5.32 -3.14
CA HIS A 65 0.60 -5.32 -1.70
C HIS A 65 1.45 -6.53 -1.24
N GLU A 66 1.50 -7.58 -2.05
CA GLU A 66 2.31 -8.78 -1.81
C GLU A 66 3.82 -8.55 -1.93
N ASP A 67 4.27 -7.60 -2.75
CA ASP A 67 5.69 -7.41 -3.06
C ASP A 67 6.37 -6.31 -2.21
N ILE A 68 5.60 -5.51 -1.47
CA ILE A 68 6.13 -4.41 -0.64
C ILE A 68 7.18 -4.93 0.35
N HIS A 69 6.91 -6.10 0.94
CA HIS A 69 7.82 -6.73 1.89
C HIS A 69 9.14 -7.15 1.24
N TYR A 70 9.11 -7.58 -0.02
CA TYR A 70 10.29 -8.02 -0.75
C TYR A 70 11.23 -6.86 -1.08
N TYR A 71 10.69 -5.75 -1.61
CA TYR A 71 11.48 -4.56 -1.89
C TYR A 71 12.05 -3.92 -0.61
N MET A 72 11.26 -3.88 0.47
CA MET A 72 11.74 -3.41 1.77
C MET A 72 12.86 -4.30 2.32
N LEU A 73 12.75 -5.61 2.18
CA LEU A 73 13.77 -6.57 2.61
C LEU A 73 15.07 -6.40 1.83
N ILE A 74 15.01 -6.25 0.51
CA ILE A 74 16.20 -6.02 -0.34
C ILE A 74 16.97 -4.78 0.11
N ASN A 75 16.27 -3.67 0.35
CA ASN A 75 16.90 -2.44 0.82
C ASN A 75 17.60 -2.65 2.17
N PHE A 76 16.94 -3.34 3.10
CA PHE A 76 17.51 -3.64 4.40
C PHE A 76 18.76 -4.54 4.29
N MET A 77 18.71 -5.57 3.45
CA MET A 77 19.85 -6.46 3.19
C MET A 77 21.05 -5.71 2.64
N MET A 78 20.85 -4.82 1.65
CA MET A 78 21.93 -3.99 1.12
C MET A 78 22.61 -3.15 2.21
N ILE A 79 21.82 -2.50 3.08
CA ILE A 79 22.34 -1.69 4.19
C ILE A 79 23.17 -2.55 5.14
N LEU A 80 22.67 -3.71 5.53
CA LEU A 80 23.37 -4.62 6.44
C LEU A 80 24.69 -5.12 5.83
N THR A 81 24.69 -5.50 4.55
CA THR A 81 25.89 -5.94 3.84
C THR A 81 26.96 -4.85 3.83
N LEU A 82 26.60 -3.61 3.44
CA LEU A 82 27.54 -2.49 3.43
C LEU A 82 28.09 -2.16 4.83
N ARG A 83 27.23 -2.20 5.86
CA ARG A 83 27.67 -1.98 7.25
C ARG A 83 28.64 -3.06 7.70
N PHE A 84 28.37 -4.32 7.37
CA PHE A 84 29.25 -5.43 7.69
C PHE A 84 30.61 -5.31 7.00
N LEU A 85 30.63 -5.01 5.70
CA LEU A 85 31.86 -4.72 4.94
C LEU A 85 32.65 -3.56 5.53
N ALA A 86 31.99 -2.48 5.94
CA ALA A 86 32.64 -1.34 6.58
C ALA A 86 33.28 -1.71 7.94
N LEU A 87 32.59 -2.50 8.76
CA LEU A 87 33.13 -3.00 10.03
C LEU A 87 34.34 -3.93 9.81
N LEU A 88 34.26 -4.81 8.80
CA LEU A 88 35.38 -5.67 8.43
C LEU A 88 36.59 -4.85 7.94
N ALA A 89 36.38 -3.85 7.10
CA ALA A 89 37.44 -2.97 6.63
C ALA A 89 38.14 -2.24 7.78
N LEU A 90 37.36 -1.69 8.73
CA LEU A 90 37.91 -1.07 9.94
C LEU A 90 38.68 -2.06 10.81
N ARG A 91 38.15 -3.27 11.00
CA ARG A 91 38.82 -4.32 11.77
C ARG A 91 40.13 -4.75 11.10
N PHE A 92 40.14 -4.89 9.78
CA PHE A 92 41.32 -5.28 9.02
C PHE A 92 42.42 -4.21 9.11
N ILE A 93 42.06 -2.93 8.93
CA ILE A 93 42.98 -1.80 9.13
C ILE A 93 43.52 -1.76 10.57
N ASN A 94 42.65 -1.98 11.56
CA ASN A 94 43.06 -2.02 12.96
C ASN A 94 44.01 -3.20 13.26
N HIS A 95 43.85 -4.33 12.57
CA HIS A 95 44.74 -5.48 12.72
C HIS A 95 46.09 -5.29 12.04
N GLN A 96 46.14 -4.61 10.88
CA GLN A 96 47.39 -4.31 10.16
C GLN A 96 48.27 -3.25 10.85
N LYS A 97 47.70 -2.42 11.75
CA LYS A 97 48.45 -1.40 12.50
C LYS A 97 49.08 -1.92 13.80
N LYS A 98 48.86 -3.18 14.16
CA LYS A 98 49.42 -3.83 15.35
C LYS A 98 50.57 -4.74 14.95
#